data_AF-A0A5K3EJC1-F1
#
_entry.id   AF-A0A5K3EJC1-F1
#
_cell.length_a   1.000
_cell.length_b   1.000
_cell.length_c   1.000
_cell.angle_alpha   90.00
_cell.angle_beta   90.00
_cell.angle_gamma   90.00
#
_symmetry.space_group_name_H-M   'P 1'
#
loop_
_entity.id
_entity.type
_entity.pdbx_description
1 polymer ?
#
loop_
_entity_poly.entity_id
_entity_poly.type
_entity_poly.pdbx_seq_one_letter_code
_entity_poly.pdbx_strand_id
1 'polypeptide(L)'
;MGGEHMYAADILVKNGKINAIGENLRVAQQIPEIDATNLVIGPGLVDFSATSHAFSSRLGAEGMADPALIREATSRAVLSGATTIVDTVYTDDGQSPLSAIAAYLQALKTTYVHCNVAVRAGIRHLTISSISDIETLAKRHHVKSFLVS
;
A
#
# COMPACT_ATOMS: atom_id res chain seq x y z
N MET A 1 27.44 0.14 -15.02
CA MET A 1 27.05 -0.47 -13.73
C MET A 1 27.00 0.64 -12.72
N GLY A 2 25.82 1.21 -12.46
CA GLY A 2 25.66 2.26 -11.45
C GLY A 2 25.44 1.60 -10.10
N GLY A 3 26.40 1.74 -9.18
CA GLY A 3 26.30 1.15 -7.86
C GLY A 3 25.30 1.88 -6.98
N GLU A 4 24.69 1.14 -6.07
CA GLU A 4 23.93 1.67 -4.94
C GLU A 4 24.91 2.43 -4.03
N HIS A 5 24.91 3.76 -4.14
CA HIS A 5 25.78 4.62 -3.36
C HIS A 5 24.96 5.72 -2.70
N MET A 6 25.20 5.91 -1.40
CA MET A 6 24.70 7.07 -0.68
C MET A 6 25.58 8.28 -1.01
N TYR A 7 24.97 9.43 -1.27
CA TYR A 7 25.67 10.68 -1.50
C TYR A 7 24.87 11.85 -0.93
N ALA A 8 25.54 12.95 -0.60
CA ALA A 8 24.89 14.16 -0.11
C ALA A 8 24.20 14.88 -1.27
N ALA A 9 22.90 15.18 -1.12
CA ALA A 9 22.12 15.91 -2.11
C ALA A 9 20.84 16.49 -1.49
N ASP A 10 20.35 17.53 -2.13
CA ASP A 10 19.00 18.05 -1.92
C ASP A 10 18.02 17.32 -2.85
N ILE A 11 16.77 17.20 -2.41
CA ILE A 11 15.69 16.58 -3.18
C ILE A 11 14.55 17.59 -3.32
N LEU A 12 14.28 18.03 -4.56
CA LEU A 12 13.13 18.87 -4.86
C LEU A 12 11.93 17.99 -5.20
N VAL A 13 10.88 18.08 -4.40
CA VAL A 13 9.59 17.42 -4.67
C VAL A 13 8.59 18.46 -5.20
N LYS A 14 7.95 18.15 -6.33
CA LYS A 14 6.91 18.99 -6.95
C LYS A 14 5.74 18.12 -7.40
N ASN A 15 4.52 18.51 -7.03
CA ASN A 15 3.29 17.80 -7.41
C ASN A 15 3.33 16.29 -7.10
N GLY A 16 3.84 15.93 -5.91
CA GLY A 16 3.95 14.53 -5.47
C GLY A 16 5.03 13.70 -6.17
N LYS A 17 5.92 14.31 -6.94
CA LYS A 17 7.02 13.63 -7.65
C LYS A 17 8.36 14.24 -7.30
N ILE A 18 9.40 13.41 -7.31
CA ILE A 18 10.79 13.90 -7.29
C ILE A 18 11.04 14.60 -8.63
N ASN A 19 11.33 15.90 -8.56
CA ASN A 19 11.55 16.76 -9.71
C ASN A 19 13.05 16.90 -10.01
N ALA A 20 13.89 16.97 -8.99
CA ALA A 20 15.34 17.05 -9.11
C ALA A 20 16.04 16.47 -7.88
N ILE A 21 17.25 15.95 -8.08
CA ILE A 21 18.18 15.54 -7.03
C ILE A 21 19.55 16.12 -7.38
N GLY A 22 20.20 16.79 -6.45
CA GLY A 22 21.53 17.38 -6.66
C GLY A 22 21.98 18.24 -5.50
N GLU A 23 23.23 18.69 -5.52
CA GLU A 23 23.76 19.56 -4.47
C GLU A 23 23.31 21.02 -4.66
N ASN A 24 22.93 21.68 -3.57
CA ASN A 24 22.60 23.11 -3.51
C ASN A 24 21.52 23.52 -4.52
N LEU A 25 20.40 22.79 -4.54
CA LEU A 25 19.30 23.06 -5.46
C LEU A 25 18.71 24.47 -5.22
N ARG A 26 18.72 25.30 -6.26
CA ARG A 26 18.14 26.65 -6.20
C ARG A 26 16.68 26.61 -6.66
N VAL A 27 15.78 27.07 -5.80
CA VAL A 27 14.37 27.28 -6.13
C VAL A 27 14.03 28.77 -6.16
N ALA A 28 13.33 29.18 -7.21
CA ALA A 28 12.99 30.59 -7.45
C ALA A 28 11.88 31.12 -6.52
N GLN A 29 11.13 30.23 -5.87
CA GLN A 29 10.05 30.54 -4.95
C GLN A 29 10.43 30.07 -3.54
N GLN A 30 9.99 30.81 -2.52
CA GLN A 30 10.03 30.30 -1.15
C GLN A 30 9.07 29.12 -1.04
N ILE A 31 9.63 27.93 -0.84
CA ILE A 31 8.89 26.68 -0.60
C ILE A 31 9.23 26.13 0.78
N PRO A 32 8.39 25.28 1.36
CA PRO A 32 8.73 24.58 2.60
C PRO A 32 10.04 23.79 2.43
N GLU A 33 10.94 23.95 3.37
CA GLU A 33 12.23 23.26 3.42
C GLU A 33 12.30 22.38 4.66
N ILE A 34 12.85 21.18 4.51
CA ILE A 34 13.11 20.25 5.61
C ILE A 34 14.62 20.09 5.66
N ASP A 35 15.24 20.60 6.72
CA ASP A 35 16.67 20.40 6.98
C ASP A 35 16.92 18.94 7.37
N ALA A 36 17.58 18.21 6.48
CA ALA A 36 17.98 16.82 6.68
C ALA A 36 19.47 16.67 7.02
N THR A 37 20.12 17.73 7.50
CA THR A 37 21.53 17.69 7.92
C THR A 37 21.74 16.59 8.97
N ASN A 38 22.74 15.74 8.75
CA ASN A 38 23.05 14.55 9.57
C ASN A 38 21.92 13.49 9.64
N LEU A 39 20.92 13.56 8.75
CA LEU A 39 19.91 12.53 8.56
C LEU A 39 20.14 11.77 7.26
N VAL A 40 19.47 10.62 7.13
CA VAL A 40 19.45 9.84 5.89
C VAL A 40 18.07 9.98 5.27
N ILE A 41 18.02 10.36 4.00
CA ILE A 41 16.80 10.33 3.20
C ILE A 41 16.80 9.03 2.41
N GLY A 42 15.77 8.21 2.60
CA GLY A 42 15.55 6.98 1.86
C GLY A 42 14.16 6.97 1.20
N PRO A 43 13.91 6.04 0.28
CA PRO A 43 12.56 5.72 -0.14
C PRO A 43 11.71 5.37 1.09
N GLY A 44 10.44 5.78 1.09
CA GLY A 44 9.50 5.33 2.12
C GLY A 44 9.32 3.81 2.07
N LEU A 45 9.13 3.19 3.24
CA LEU A 45 9.04 1.73 3.32
C LEU A 45 7.75 1.23 2.65
N VAL A 46 7.85 0.04 2.04
CA VAL A 46 6.70 -0.72 1.55
C VAL A 46 6.47 -1.88 2.51
N ASP A 47 5.39 -1.81 3.28
CA ASP A 47 5.03 -2.83 4.24
C ASP A 47 4.21 -3.95 3.58
N PHE A 48 4.87 -5.07 3.29
CA PHE A 48 4.26 -6.30 2.78
C PHE A 48 3.68 -7.20 3.87
N SER A 49 4.01 -6.92 5.13
CA SER A 49 3.50 -7.61 6.31
C SER A 49 2.21 -7.00 6.83
N ALA A 50 1.81 -5.85 6.28
CA ALA A 50 0.49 -5.26 6.49
C ALA A 50 -0.60 -6.23 5.99
N THR A 51 -0.96 -7.20 6.80
CA THR A 51 -2.35 -7.56 6.95
C THR A 51 -2.95 -6.45 7.79
N SER A 52 -4.01 -5.79 7.36
CA SER A 52 -4.79 -4.92 8.24
C SER A 52 -5.12 -5.68 9.52
N HIS A 53 -4.33 -5.46 10.56
CA HIS A 53 -4.66 -5.87 11.90
C HIS A 53 -5.60 -4.81 12.46
N ALA A 54 -6.85 -4.86 12.03
CA ALA A 54 -7.87 -5.14 13.02
C ALA A 54 -7.85 -6.67 13.17
N PHE A 55 -7.31 -7.18 14.28
CA PHE A 55 -7.16 -8.62 14.53
C PHE A 55 -8.47 -9.39 14.30
N SER A 56 -8.62 -10.02 13.14
CA SER A 56 -8.79 -11.47 13.05
C SER A 56 -9.18 -11.91 11.65
N SER A 57 -8.72 -13.09 11.30
CA SER A 57 -9.40 -14.02 10.41
C SER A 57 -10.87 -14.33 10.79
N ARG A 58 -11.50 -13.60 11.74
CA ARG A 58 -12.89 -13.74 12.20
C ARG A 58 -13.80 -12.59 11.77
N LEU A 59 -13.28 -11.48 11.22
CA LEU A 59 -14.12 -10.35 10.77
C LEU A 59 -14.68 -10.54 9.35
N GLY A 60 -14.17 -11.52 8.62
CA GLY A 60 -14.60 -11.82 7.27
C GLY A 60 -14.37 -10.70 6.27
N ALA A 61 -14.87 -10.91 5.04
CA ALA A 61 -14.69 -9.96 3.95
C ALA A 61 -15.31 -8.57 4.23
N GLU A 62 -16.41 -8.53 5.00
CA GLU A 62 -17.12 -7.28 5.32
C GLU A 62 -16.33 -6.40 6.30
N GLY A 63 -15.73 -6.98 7.34
CA GLY A 63 -14.94 -6.20 8.30
C GLY A 63 -13.63 -5.66 7.70
N MET A 64 -13.09 -6.30 6.66
CA MET A 64 -11.93 -5.76 5.95
C MET A 64 -12.25 -4.49 5.15
N ALA A 65 -13.49 -4.33 4.71
CA ALA A 65 -13.94 -3.15 3.95
C ALA A 65 -14.38 -1.97 4.84
N ASP A 66 -14.18 -2.04 6.17
CA ASP A 66 -14.54 -0.96 7.10
C ASP A 66 -13.58 0.26 6.93
N PRO A 67 -14.10 1.43 6.53
CA PRO A 67 -13.30 2.65 6.38
C PRO A 67 -12.51 3.07 7.61
N ALA A 68 -13.04 2.83 8.82
CA ALA A 68 -12.38 3.22 10.06
C ALA A 68 -11.10 2.39 10.28
N LEU A 69 -11.17 1.09 10.01
CA LEU A 69 -10.05 0.16 10.15
C LEU A 69 -8.98 0.41 9.08
N ILE A 70 -9.39 0.69 7.84
CA ILE A 70 -8.48 1.07 6.75
C ILE A 70 -7.72 2.36 7.11
N ARG A 71 -8.42 3.38 7.62
CA ARG A 71 -7.81 4.65 8.02
C ARG A 71 -6.83 4.47 9.18
N GLU A 72 -7.20 3.68 10.18
CA GLU A 72 -6.30 3.38 11.31
C GLU A 72 -5.04 2.63 10.86
N ALA A 73 -5.19 1.63 9.99
CA ALA A 73 -4.06 0.86 9.46
C ALA A 73 -3.09 1.75 8.68
N THR A 74 -3.58 2.60 7.77
CA THR A 74 -2.73 3.51 6.99
C THR A 74 -2.06 4.58 7.85
N SER A 75 -2.73 5.07 8.90
CA SER A 75 -2.14 6.01 9.86
C SER A 75 -0.95 5.39 10.60
N ARG A 76 -1.10 4.16 11.13
CA ARG A 76 -0.01 3.44 11.80
C ARG A 76 1.18 3.18 10.89
N ALA A 77 0.93 2.86 9.62
CA ALA A 77 1.99 2.63 8.64
C ALA A 77 2.84 3.89 8.42
N VAL A 78 2.23 5.08 8.29
CA VAL A 78 2.99 6.33 8.15
C VAL A 78 3.85 6.60 9.39
N LEU A 79 3.32 6.36 10.59
CA LEU A 79 4.05 6.55 11.83
C LEU A 79 5.25 5.60 11.99
N SER A 80 5.27 4.46 11.31
CA SER A 80 6.42 3.54 11.26
C SER A 80 7.40 3.85 10.12
N GLY A 81 7.15 4.88 9.31
CA GLY A 81 7.97 5.23 8.15
C GLY A 81 7.58 4.52 6.84
N ALA A 82 6.47 3.79 6.84
CA ALA A 82 5.92 3.18 5.62
C ALA A 82 5.03 4.18 4.86
N THR A 83 5.31 4.33 3.56
CA THR A 83 4.52 5.17 2.66
C THR A 83 3.61 4.35 1.75
N THR A 84 3.70 3.02 1.82
CA THR A 84 2.82 2.10 1.10
C THR A 84 2.62 0.84 1.93
N ILE A 85 1.37 0.38 2.02
CA ILE A 85 1.03 -0.93 2.57
C ILE A 85 0.53 -1.85 1.46
N VAL A 86 0.78 -3.16 1.59
CA VAL A 86 0.20 -4.19 0.73
C VAL A 86 -0.79 -5.01 1.53
N ASP A 87 -2.04 -4.53 1.58
CA ASP A 87 -3.06 -5.15 2.42
C ASP A 87 -3.54 -6.48 1.85
N THR A 88 -3.77 -7.46 2.72
CA THR A 88 -4.23 -8.80 2.33
C THR A 88 -5.70 -8.96 2.64
N VAL A 89 -6.52 -8.99 1.60
CA VAL A 89 -7.97 -9.18 1.72
C VAL A 89 -8.27 -10.66 1.69
N TYR A 90 -8.60 -11.23 2.84
CA TYR A 90 -9.00 -12.62 2.96
C TYR A 90 -10.47 -12.80 2.61
N THR A 91 -10.77 -13.91 1.93
CA THR A 91 -12.14 -14.43 1.82
C THR A 91 -12.45 -15.41 2.93
N ASP A 92 -13.70 -15.41 3.38
CA ASP A 92 -14.26 -16.49 4.17
C ASP A 92 -14.61 -17.70 3.30
N ASP A 93 -14.84 -18.83 3.97
CA ASP A 93 -15.19 -20.08 3.31
C ASP A 93 -16.49 -19.94 2.52
N GLY A 94 -16.45 -20.32 1.24
CA GLY A 94 -17.60 -20.21 0.33
C GLY A 94 -17.81 -18.81 -0.27
N GLN A 95 -17.03 -17.79 0.12
CA GLN A 95 -17.07 -16.46 -0.49
C GLN A 95 -16.13 -16.35 -1.69
N SER A 96 -16.49 -15.51 -2.65
CA SER A 96 -15.69 -15.25 -3.86
C SER A 96 -14.53 -14.29 -3.56
N PRO A 97 -13.28 -14.64 -3.92
CA PRO A 97 -12.15 -13.69 -3.88
C PRO A 97 -12.39 -12.42 -4.66
N LEU A 98 -13.12 -12.51 -5.77
CA LEU A 98 -13.46 -11.36 -6.58
C LEU A 98 -14.39 -10.39 -5.83
N SER A 99 -15.43 -10.89 -5.15
CA SER A 99 -16.38 -10.03 -4.44
C SER A 99 -15.74 -9.33 -3.25
N ALA A 100 -14.94 -10.05 -2.44
CA ALA A 100 -14.27 -9.49 -1.28
C ALA A 100 -13.29 -8.35 -1.68
N ILE A 101 -12.49 -8.59 -2.71
CA ILE A 101 -11.57 -7.57 -3.23
C ILE A 101 -12.31 -6.40 -3.85
N ALA A 102 -13.40 -6.65 -4.60
CA ALA A 102 -14.20 -5.57 -5.17
C ALA A 102 -14.79 -4.66 -4.08
N ALA A 103 -15.32 -5.24 -3.00
CA ALA A 103 -15.84 -4.49 -1.86
C ALA A 103 -14.73 -3.65 -1.19
N TYR A 104 -13.57 -4.25 -0.93
CA TYR A 104 -12.42 -3.55 -0.34
C TYR A 104 -11.91 -2.40 -1.23
N LEU A 105 -11.75 -2.65 -2.53
CA LEU A 105 -11.35 -1.61 -3.50
C LEU A 105 -12.38 -0.48 -3.58
N GLN A 106 -13.66 -0.79 -3.42
CA GLN A 106 -14.72 0.22 -3.36
C GLN A 106 -14.62 1.05 -2.07
N ALA A 107 -14.37 0.43 -0.92
CA ALA A 107 -14.14 1.13 0.34
C ALA A 107 -12.91 2.05 0.26
N LEU A 108 -11.81 1.60 -0.36
CA LEU A 108 -10.61 2.42 -0.56
C LEU A 108 -10.88 3.70 -1.37
N LYS A 109 -11.80 3.69 -2.34
CA LYS A 109 -12.13 4.89 -3.13
C LYS A 109 -12.80 5.99 -2.31
N THR A 110 -13.53 5.62 -1.26
CA THR A 110 -14.30 6.54 -0.42
C THR A 110 -13.64 6.84 0.91
N THR A 111 -12.61 6.06 1.28
CA THR A 111 -11.91 6.20 2.56
C THR A 111 -10.75 7.18 2.42
N TYR A 112 -10.64 8.12 3.35
CA TYR A 112 -9.43 8.91 3.49
C TYR A 112 -8.29 8.02 4.04
N VAL A 113 -7.25 7.82 3.24
CA VAL A 113 -6.07 7.02 3.59
C VAL A 113 -4.85 7.91 3.82
N HIS A 114 -3.99 7.51 4.75
CA HIS A 114 -2.78 8.28 5.10
C HIS A 114 -1.55 7.90 4.24
N CYS A 115 -1.58 6.75 3.56
CA CYS A 115 -0.52 6.28 2.66
C CYS A 115 -1.12 5.55 1.46
N ASN A 116 -0.27 5.18 0.48
CA ASN A 116 -0.71 4.34 -0.63
C ASN A 116 -1.09 2.94 -0.14
N VAL A 117 -2.08 2.32 -0.81
CA VAL A 117 -2.51 0.95 -0.52
C VAL A 117 -2.47 0.14 -1.81
N ALA A 118 -1.73 -0.96 -1.79
CA ALA A 118 -1.82 -2.04 -2.76
C ALA A 118 -2.60 -3.21 -2.15
N VAL A 119 -3.19 -4.05 -2.99
CA VAL A 119 -4.05 -5.16 -2.55
C VAL A 119 -3.47 -6.50 -2.97
N ARG A 120 -3.39 -7.44 -2.01
CA ARG A 120 -3.08 -8.86 -2.18
C ARG A 120 -4.33 -9.67 -1.84
N ALA A 121 -4.62 -10.67 -2.65
CA ALA A 121 -5.73 -11.60 -2.39
C ALA A 121 -5.29 -12.70 -1.41
N GLY A 122 -6.00 -12.87 -0.29
CA GLY A 122 -5.81 -13.98 0.63
C GLY A 122 -6.82 -15.10 0.37
N ILE A 123 -6.35 -16.30 0.02
CA ILE A 123 -7.17 -17.44 -0.38
C ILE A 123 -6.96 -18.58 0.61
N ARG A 124 -7.96 -18.83 1.46
CA ARG A 124 -7.90 -19.90 2.48
C ARG A 124 -8.09 -21.30 1.88
N HIS A 125 -9.01 -21.41 0.94
CA HIS A 125 -9.34 -22.67 0.28
C HIS A 125 -9.34 -22.49 -1.23
N LEU A 126 -8.43 -23.23 -1.88
CA LEU A 126 -8.32 -23.23 -3.33
C LEU A 126 -9.34 -24.21 -3.90
N THR A 127 -10.36 -23.67 -4.55
CA THR A 127 -11.40 -24.42 -5.27
C THR A 127 -11.37 -24.03 -6.75
N ILE A 128 -12.11 -24.77 -7.60
CA ILE A 128 -12.24 -24.42 -9.03
C ILE A 128 -12.83 -23.01 -9.21
N SER A 129 -13.80 -22.62 -8.39
CA SER A 129 -14.34 -21.26 -8.41
C SER A 129 -13.29 -20.22 -7.98
N SER A 130 -12.49 -20.52 -6.94
CA SER A 130 -11.37 -19.65 -6.54
C SER A 130 -10.38 -19.42 -7.69
N ILE A 131 -10.07 -20.44 -8.50
CA ILE A 131 -9.16 -20.32 -9.66
C ILE A 131 -9.74 -19.37 -10.72
N SER A 132 -11.03 -19.49 -11.05
CA SER A 132 -11.71 -18.58 -11.98
C SER A 132 -11.66 -17.13 -11.50
N ASP A 133 -11.81 -16.91 -10.19
CA ASP A 133 -11.73 -15.58 -9.59
C ASP A 133 -10.30 -15.02 -9.63
N ILE A 134 -9.28 -15.84 -9.33
CA ILE A 134 -7.86 -15.47 -9.47
C ILE A 134 -7.57 -14.99 -10.89
N GLU A 135 -8.02 -15.72 -11.91
CA GLU A 135 -7.81 -15.31 -13.30
C GLU A 135 -8.44 -13.96 -13.60
N THR A 136 -9.66 -13.73 -13.12
CA THR A 136 -10.38 -12.47 -13.32
C THR A 136 -9.67 -11.32 -12.61
N LEU A 137 -9.26 -11.52 -11.35
CA LEU A 137 -8.49 -10.57 -10.57
C LEU A 137 -7.16 -10.19 -11.26
N ALA A 138 -6.44 -11.18 -11.79
CA ALA A 138 -5.15 -10.98 -12.44
C ALA A 138 -5.25 -10.32 -13.82
N LYS A 139 -6.28 -10.64 -14.61
CA LYS A 139 -6.46 -10.15 -15.98
C LYS A 139 -7.19 -8.82 -16.04
N ARG A 140 -8.21 -8.61 -15.18
CA ARG A 140 -9.11 -7.44 -15.26
C ARG A 140 -8.92 -6.41 -14.15
N HIS A 141 -8.44 -6.81 -12.97
CA HIS A 141 -8.33 -5.93 -11.80
C HIS A 141 -6.88 -5.66 -11.36
N HIS A 142 -5.90 -6.14 -12.13
CA HIS A 142 -4.47 -5.95 -11.89
C HIS A 142 -3.96 -6.42 -10.52
N VAL A 143 -4.70 -7.31 -9.84
CA VAL A 143 -4.23 -7.97 -8.62
C VAL A 143 -3.30 -9.11 -9.03
N LYS A 144 -2.01 -8.96 -8.72
CA LYS A 144 -0.95 -9.90 -9.15
C LYS A 144 -0.37 -10.73 -8.00
N SER A 145 -0.74 -10.41 -6.76
CA SER A 145 -0.23 -11.07 -5.56
C SER A 145 -1.35 -11.85 -4.89
N PHE A 146 -1.10 -13.13 -4.63
CA PHE A 146 -2.02 -14.07 -4.01
C PHE A 146 -1.30 -14.80 -2.88
N LEU A 147 -1.91 -14.83 -1.71
CA LEU A 147 -1.43 -15.61 -0.57
C LEU A 147 -2.38 -16.79 -0.39
N VAL A 148 -1.84 -18.01 -0.46
CA VAL A 148 -2.58 -19.25 -0.19
C VAL A 148 -2.14 -19.76 1.18
N SER A 149 -3.08 -19.94 2.10
CA SER A 149 -2.81 -20.30 3.50
C SER A 149 -3.85 -21.27 4.05
#